data_AF-A0A2E8KVD9-F1
#
_entry.id   AF-A0A2E8KVD9-F1
#
_cell.length_a   1.000
_cell.length_b   1.000
_cell.length_c   1.000
_cell.angle_alpha   90.00
_cell.angle_beta   90.00
_cell.angle_gamma   90.00
#
_symmetry.space_group_name_H-M   'P 1'
#
loop_
_entity.id
_entity.type
_entity.pdbx_description
1 polymer ?
#
loop_
_entity_poly.entity_id
_entity_poly.type
_entity_poly.pdbx_seq_one_letter_code
_entity_poly.pdbx_strand_id
1 'polypeptide(L)' 'MNDLYSKNRPSGNPMAIKKAVYTGQNTLYQSMWIDRLIVSLYVMLSSTLLVISLGIVLGISG' A
#
# COMPACT_ATOMS: atom_id res chain seq x y z
N MET A 1 1.82 -50.32 31.80
CA MET A 1 2.23 -49.41 30.71
C MET A 1 1.12 -48.38 30.54
N ASN A 2 1.29 -47.16 31.06
CA ASN A 2 0.29 -46.10 30.87
C ASN A 2 0.60 -45.39 29.56
N ASP A 3 -0.20 -45.65 28.54
CA ASP A 3 -0.04 -45.01 27.24
C ASP A 3 -0.60 -43.59 27.30
N LEU A 4 0.32 -42.64 27.45
CA LEU A 4 0.06 -41.19 27.54
C LEU A 4 -0.46 -40.60 26.23
N TYR A 5 -0.45 -41.35 25.12
CA TYR A 5 -0.82 -40.85 23.79
C TYR A 5 -2.26 -41.18 23.36
N SER A 6 -2.97 -42.04 24.10
CA SER A 6 -4.37 -42.39 23.84
C SER A 6 -5.32 -41.17 23.87
N LYS A 7 -4.92 -40.08 24.54
CA LYS A 7 -5.72 -38.86 24.69
C LYS A 7 -5.53 -37.84 23.56
N ASN A 8 -4.51 -38.00 22.70
CA ASN A 8 -4.29 -37.13 21.56
C ASN A 8 -5.11 -37.61 20.35
N ARG A 9 -6.42 -37.36 20.41
CA ARG A 9 -7.27 -37.46 19.23
C ARG A 9 -6.80 -36.43 18.20
N PRO A 10 -6.76 -36.76 16.89
CA PRO A 10 -6.51 -35.76 15.87
C PRO A 10 -7.62 -34.73 15.95
N SER A 11 -7.30 -33.53 16.43
CA SER A 11 -8.21 -32.39 16.33
C SER A 11 -8.31 -32.11 14.85
N GLY A 12 -9.45 -32.43 14.22
CA GLY A 12 -9.73 -32.12 12.81
C GLY A 12 -9.74 -30.62 12.48
N ASN A 13 -9.20 -29.80 13.38
CA ASN A 13 -8.92 -28.40 13.18
C ASN A 13 -7.55 -28.29 12.49
N PRO A 14 -7.43 -27.50 11.41
CA PRO A 14 -6.16 -27.33 10.73
C PRO A 14 -5.09 -26.86 11.71
N MET A 15 -3.94 -27.54 11.68
CA MET A 15 -2.77 -27.26 12.51
C MET A 15 -2.44 -25.77 12.39
N ALA A 16 -2.64 -25.03 13.49
CA ALA A 16 -2.36 -23.61 13.68
C ALA A 16 -2.38 -22.79 12.38
N ILE A 17 -3.51 -22.14 12.10
CA ILE A 17 -3.51 -21.02 11.16
C ILE A 17 -2.52 -20.01 11.74
N LYS A 18 -1.28 -20.03 11.24
CA LYS A 18 -0.31 -18.97 11.49
C LYS A 18 -1.04 -17.72 11.02
N LYS A 19 -1.55 -16.92 11.97
CA LYS A 19 -2.02 -15.57 11.67
C LYS A 19 -0.88 -14.96 10.89
N ALA A 20 -1.10 -14.76 9.60
CA ALA A 20 -0.13 -14.12 8.74
C ALA A 20 0.19 -12.80 9.42
N VAL A 21 1.36 -12.73 10.04
CA VAL A 21 1.92 -11.49 10.53
C VAL A 21 2.23 -10.75 9.23
N TYR A 22 1.27 -9.94 8.81
CA TYR A 22 1.28 -9.09 7.62
C TYR A 22 2.30 -7.95 7.79
N THR A 23 3.56 -8.29 8.08
CA THR A 23 4.66 -7.33 8.15
C THR A 23 5.34 -7.15 6.80
N GLY A 24 5.14 -8.09 5.86
CA GLY A 24 5.69 -8.03 4.49
C GLY A 24 4.80 -7.36 3.44
N GLN A 25 3.52 -7.12 3.73
CA GLN A 25 2.63 -6.44 2.78
C GLN A 25 2.74 -4.91 2.85
N ASN A 26 3.13 -4.35 4.01
CA ASN A 26 3.26 -2.90 4.15
C ASN A 26 4.32 -2.30 3.24
N THR A 27 5.44 -2.98 2.96
CA THR A 27 6.50 -2.40 2.11
C THR A 27 6.09 -2.30 0.64
N LEU A 28 5.38 -3.30 0.11
CA LEU A 28 4.85 -3.26 -1.27
C LEU A 28 3.66 -2.33 -1.42
N TYR A 29 2.74 -2.30 -0.45
CA TYR A 29 1.69 -1.27 -0.46
C TYR A 29 2.29 0.11 -0.23
N GLN A 30 3.43 0.21 0.47
CA GLN A 30 4.10 1.47 0.74
C GLN A 30 4.73 2.10 -0.49
N SER A 31 5.37 1.31 -1.35
CA SER A 31 5.88 1.83 -2.61
C SER A 31 4.75 2.29 -3.53
N MET A 32 3.63 1.56 -3.59
CA MET A 32 2.51 1.92 -4.47
C MET A 32 1.81 3.23 -4.12
N TRP A 33 1.70 3.60 -2.84
CA TRP A 33 1.11 4.90 -2.47
C TRP A 33 2.09 6.06 -2.68
N ILE A 34 3.38 5.82 -2.48
CA ILE A 34 4.42 6.83 -2.72
C ILE A 34 4.49 7.18 -4.21
N ASP A 35 4.44 6.19 -5.10
CA ASP A 35 4.42 6.44 -6.54
C ASP A 35 3.19 7.26 -6.97
N ARG A 36 2.02 6.97 -6.40
CA ARG A 36 0.79 7.75 -6.64
C ARG A 36 0.88 9.18 -6.11
N LEU A 37 1.53 9.38 -4.95
CA LEU A 37 1.78 10.69 -4.37
C LEU A 37 2.76 11.52 -5.22
N ILE A 38 3.82 10.89 -5.72
CA ILE A 38 4.82 11.56 -6.56
C ILE A 38 4.20 11.98 -7.88
N VAL A 39 3.42 11.10 -8.52
CA VAL A 39 2.71 11.44 -9.77
C VAL A 39 1.70 12.55 -9.54
N SER A 40 0.93 12.53 -8.45
CA SER A 40 -0.03 13.61 -8.17
C SER A 40 0.66 14.96 -7.93
N LEU A 41 1.79 14.97 -7.22
CA LEU A 41 2.60 16.18 -7.01
C LEU A 41 3.16 16.70 -8.34
N TYR A 42 3.67 15.81 -9.19
CA TYR A 42 4.21 16.17 -10.51
C TYR A 42 3.13 16.76 -11.43
N VAL A 43 1.92 16.19 -11.42
CA VAL A 43 0.77 16.70 -12.17
C VAL A 43 0.35 18.08 -11.67
N MET A 44 0.29 18.29 -10.34
CA MET A 44 -0.04 19.60 -9.78
C MET A 44 1.00 20.65 -10.14
N LEU A 45 2.29 20.33 -10.02
CA LEU A 45 3.39 21.25 -10.33
C LEU A 45 3.44 21.60 -11.83
N SER A 46 3.28 20.62 -12.71
CA SER A 46 3.24 20.85 -14.15
C SER A 46 2.00 21.63 -14.56
N SER A 47 0.84 21.34 -13.99
CA SER A 47 -0.40 22.07 -14.25
C SER A 47 -0.30 23.53 -13.82
N THR A 48 0.28 23.84 -12.65
CA THR A 48 0.41 25.24 -12.20
C THR A 48 1.38 26.02 -13.07
N LEU A 49 2.51 25.43 -13.46
CA LEU A 49 3.45 26.05 -14.40
C LEU A 49 2.81 26.32 -15.76
N LEU A 50 2.03 25.37 -16.28
CA LEU A 50 1.30 25.53 -17.53
C LEU A 50 0.27 26.66 -17.44
N VAL A 51 -0.52 26.73 -16.36
CA VAL A 51 -1.52 27.79 -16.17
C VAL A 51 -0.86 29.16 -16.06
N ILE A 52 0.24 29.29 -15.32
CA ILE A 52 0.98 30.56 -15.20
C ILE A 52 1.57 30.95 -16.55
N SER A 53 2.22 30.01 -17.25
CA SER A 53 2.81 30.26 -18.56
C SER A 53 1.74 30.67 -19.58
N LEU A 54 0.60 29.98 -19.58
CA LEU A 54 -0.52 30.30 -20.47
C LEU A 54 -1.16 31.65 -20.11
N GLY A 55 -1.27 32.00 -18.83
CA GLY A 55 -1.76 33.30 -18.38
C GLY A 55 -0.88 34.47 -18.84
N ILE A 56 0.45 34.27 -18.84
CA ILE A 56 1.40 35.25 -19.40
C ILE A 56 1.24 35.36 -20.92
N VAL A 57 1.15 34.23 -21.64
CA VAL A 57 1.01 34.20 -23.11
C VAL A 57 -0.32 34.79 -23.58
N LEU A 58 -1.41 34.47 -22.90
CA LEU A 58 -2.74 34.99 -23.21
C LEU A 58 -2.91 36.46 -22.81
N GLY A 59 -1.88 37.08 -22.25
CA GLY A 59 -1.93 38.50 -21.89
C GLY A 59 -3.05 38.78 -20.89
N ILE A 60 -3.23 37.92 -19.87
CA ILE A 60 -3.99 38.28 -18.67
C ILE A 60 -3.12 39.25 -17.84
N SER A 61 -2.64 40.28 -18.51
CA SER A 61 -2.29 41.58 -17.97
C SER A 61 -3.58 42.38 -17.95
N GLY A 62 -3.96 42.90 -16.79
CA GLY A 62 -4.79 44.10 -16.78
C GLY A 62 -4.14 45.22 -17.57
#